data_AF-A0A7J4IA05-F1
#
_entry.id   AF-A0A7J4IA05-F1
#
_cell.length_a   1.000
_cell.length_b   1.000
_cell.length_c   1.000
_cell.angle_alpha   90.00
_cell.angle_beta   90.00
_cell.angle_gamma   90.00
#
_symmetry.space_group_name_H-M   'P 1'
#
loop_
_entity.id
_entity.type
_entity.pdbx_description
1 polymer ?
#
loop_
_entity_poly.entity_id
_entity_poly.type
_entity_poly.pdbx_seq_one_letter_code
_entity_poly.pdbx_strand_id
1 'polypeptide(L)' 'LDLDDVHIKQAKDHNIGFVLGTDSHSINHLDFIRFGIATARRGWLEQKDILNTYSVEDIEKIIGT' A
#
# COMPACT_ATOMS: atom_id res chain seq x y z
N LEU A 1 5.38 -0.14 -14.31
CA LEU A 1 5.71 -1.40 -13.63
C LEU A 1 5.69 -1.12 -12.14
N ASP A 2 5.10 -2.02 -11.35
CA ASP A 2 4.95 -1.82 -9.91
C ASP A 2 6.30 -1.66 -9.19
N LEU A 3 6.27 -1.03 -8.02
CA LEU A 3 7.44 -0.88 -7.15
C LEU A 3 7.85 -2.25 -6.60
N ASP A 4 9.13 -2.62 -6.73
CA ASP A 4 9.65 -3.86 -6.14
C ASP A 4 9.95 -3.72 -4.64
N ASP A 5 10.27 -4.84 -3.98
CA ASP A 5 10.52 -4.91 -2.54
C ASP A 5 11.77 -4.14 -2.08
N VAL A 6 12.80 -4.04 -2.93
CA VAL A 6 14.02 -3.26 -2.64
C VAL A 6 13.67 -1.77 -2.58
N HIS A 7 12.94 -1.27 -3.57
CA HIS A 7 12.54 0.13 -3.60
C HIS A 7 11.49 0.46 -2.53
N ILE A 8 10.60 -0.48 -2.19
CA ILE A 8 9.69 -0.34 -1.04
C ILE A 8 10.49 -0.17 0.24
N LYS A 9 11.51 -1.02 0.47
CA LYS A 9 12.33 -0.94 1.68
C LYS A 9 13.07 0.41 1.76
N GLN A 10 13.64 0.88 0.65
CA GLN A 10 14.27 2.20 0.57
C GLN A 10 13.29 3.33 0.88
N ALA A 11 12.11 3.31 0.26
CA ALA A 11 11.08 4.33 0.50
C ALA A 11 10.59 4.33 1.96
N LYS A 12 10.45 3.15 2.60
CA LYS A 12 10.18 3.04 4.04
C LYS A 12 11.27 3.69 4.88
N ASP A 13 12.55 3.46 4.56
CA ASP A 13 13.67 4.07 5.28
C ASP A 13 13.71 5.61 5.14
N HIS A 14 13.03 6.14 4.12
CA HIS A 14 12.79 7.58 3.93
C HIS A 14 11.46 8.09 4.53
N ASN A 15 10.74 7.28 5.30
CA ASN A 15 9.43 7.59 5.90
C ASN A 15 8.35 7.97 4.87
N ILE A 16 8.40 7.39 3.67
CA ILE A 16 7.37 7.56 2.65
C ILE A 16 6.20 6.62 2.98
N GLY A 17 4.96 7.13 2.91
CA GLY A 17 3.76 6.33 3.09
C GLY A 17 3.36 5.56 1.83
N PHE A 18 2.64 4.45 2.00
CA PHE A 18 2.26 3.55 0.91
C PHE A 18 0.74 3.37 0.80
N VAL A 19 0.29 3.12 -0.44
CA VAL A 19 -1.07 2.69 -0.78
C VAL A 19 -0.97 1.44 -1.64
N LEU A 20 -1.76 0.43 -1.32
CA LEU A 20 -1.89 -0.79 -2.13
C LEU A 20 -3.10 -0.69 -3.05
N GLY A 21 -2.89 -1.00 -4.32
CA GLY A 21 -3.92 -1.04 -5.36
C GLY A 21 -3.69 -2.21 -6.31
N THR A 22 -4.75 -2.66 -6.96
CA THR A 22 -4.73 -3.81 -7.90
C THR A 22 -4.82 -3.40 -9.37
N ASP A 23 -4.97 -2.10 -9.65
CA ASP A 23 -5.24 -1.57 -10.99
C ASP A 23 -6.38 -2.33 -11.71
N SER A 24 -7.47 -2.53 -10.96
CA SER A 24 -8.56 -3.40 -11.38
C SER A 24 -9.34 -2.81 -12.55
N HIS A 25 -9.50 -3.61 -13.61
CA HIS A 25 -10.37 -3.35 -14.77
C HIS A 25 -11.54 -4.36 -14.84
N SER A 26 -11.65 -5.23 -13.83
CA SER A 26 -12.71 -6.22 -13.63
C SER A 26 -12.81 -6.56 -12.14
N ILE A 27 -13.98 -7.01 -11.68
CA ILE A 27 -14.22 -7.36 -10.27
C ILE A 27 -13.23 -8.42 -9.78
N ASN A 28 -12.93 -9.42 -10.62
CA ASN A 28 -12.03 -10.51 -10.25
C ASN A 28 -10.57 -10.07 -10.03
N HIS A 29 -10.19 -8.87 -10.49
CA HIS A 29 -8.83 -8.35 -10.27
C HIS A 29 -8.63 -7.87 -8.83
N LEU A 30 -9.71 -7.64 -8.07
CA LEU A 30 -9.61 -7.26 -6.65
C LEU A 30 -8.90 -8.34 -5.83
N ASP A 31 -9.00 -9.61 -6.24
CA ASP A 31 -8.32 -10.74 -5.59
C ASP A 31 -6.79 -10.66 -5.71
N PHE A 32 -6.26 -9.85 -6.63
CA PHE A 32 -4.82 -9.62 -6.78
C PHE A 32 -4.22 -8.79 -5.65
N ILE A 33 -5.03 -8.22 -4.74
CA ILE A 33 -4.53 -7.45 -3.59
C ILE A 33 -3.57 -8.28 -2.73
N ARG A 34 -3.72 -9.61 -2.74
CA ARG A 34 -2.80 -10.55 -2.07
C ARG A 34 -1.35 -10.42 -2.54
N PHE A 35 -1.13 -10.06 -3.81
CA PHE A 35 0.21 -9.85 -4.35
C PHE A 35 0.80 -8.55 -3.82
N GLY A 36 0.03 -7.46 -3.78
CA GLY A 36 0.44 -6.21 -3.15
C GLY A 36 0.81 -6.39 -1.66
N ILE A 37 0.02 -7.16 -0.91
CA ILE A 37 0.30 -7.50 0.49
C ILE A 37 1.60 -8.32 0.61
N ALA A 38 1.82 -9.30 -0.27
CA ALA A 38 3.03 -10.11 -0.26
C ALA A 38 4.28 -9.26 -0.56
N THR A 39 4.22 -8.37 -1.54
CA THR A 39 5.32 -7.46 -1.90
C THR A 39 5.59 -6.45 -0.76
N ALA A 40 4.55 -5.88 -0.15
CA ALA A 40 4.67 -4.99 1.00
C ALA A 40 5.40 -5.66 2.18
N ARG A 41 5.05 -6.92 2.49
CA ARG A 41 5.73 -7.70 3.54
C ARG A 41 7.21 -7.97 3.20
N ARG A 42 7.53 -8.26 1.94
CA ARG A 42 8.91 -8.43 1.48
C ARG A 42 9.73 -7.13 1.60
N GLY A 43 9.09 -5.98 1.38
CA GLY A 43 9.67 -4.64 1.63
C GLY A 43 9.64 -4.19 3.10
N TRP A 44 9.27 -5.09 4.03
CA TRP A 44 9.23 -4.86 5.47
C TRP A 44 8.25 -3.76 5.91
N LEU A 45 7.20 -3.51 5.14
CA LEU A 45 6.13 -2.60 5.56
C LEU A 45 5.35 -3.19 6.73
N GLU A 46 5.04 -2.33 7.69
CA GLU A 46 4.16 -2.58 8.82
C GLU A 46 2.80 -1.90 8.57
N GLN A 47 1.80 -2.20 9.40
CA GLN A 47 0.46 -1.62 9.27
C GLN A 47 0.48 -0.08 9.19
N LYS A 48 1.25 0.58 10.07
CA LYS A 48 1.42 2.03 10.12
C LYS A 48 2.00 2.67 8.84
N ASP A 49 2.65 1.87 7.98
CA ASP A 49 3.26 2.37 6.75
C ASP A 49 2.25 2.41 5.58
N ILE A 50 1.06 1.79 5.74
CA ILE A 50 0.10 1.53 4.67
C ILE A 50 -1.25 2.20 4.98
N LEU A 51 -1.62 3.17 4.15
CA LEU A 51 -2.85 3.96 4.30
C LEU A 51 -4.13 3.11 4.28
N ASN A 52 -4.16 2.01 3.51
CA ASN A 52 -5.33 1.10 3.43
C ASN A 52 -5.73 0.47 4.77
N THR A 53 -4.90 0.59 5.81
CA THR A 53 -5.16 0.02 7.13
C THR A 53 -5.80 1.00 8.11
N TYR A 54 -5.96 2.26 7.69
CA TYR A 54 -6.50 3.35 8.50
C TYR A 54 -8.02 3.34 8.43
N SER A 55 -8.67 3.96 9.41
CA SER A 55 -10.11 4.22 9.32
C SER A 55 -10.41 5.22 8.21
N VAL A 56 -11.65 5.24 7.72
CA VAL A 56 -12.08 6.21 6.70
C VAL A 56 -11.94 7.63 7.25
N GLU A 57 -12.30 7.84 8.51
CA GLU A 57 -12.21 9.13 9.19
C GLU A 57 -10.76 9.62 9.33
N ASP A 58 -9.80 8.71 9.50
CA ASP A 58 -8.38 9.07 9.54
C ASP A 58 -7.86 9.43 8.14
N ILE A 59 -8.32 8.72 7.10
CA ILE A 59 -7.96 9.02 5.70
C ILE A 59 -8.49 10.38 5.29
N GLU A 60 -9.76 10.69 5.58
CA GLU A 60 -10.40 11.98 5.28
C GLU A 60 -9.59 13.16 5.85
N LYS A 61 -9.15 13.05 7.10
CA LYS A 61 -8.27 14.05 7.74
C LYS A 61 -6.93 14.21 7.03
N ILE A 62 -6.34 13.13 6.52
CA ILE A 62 -5.05 13.17 5.80
C ILE A 62 -5.20 13.85 4.45
N ILE A 63 -6.29 13.56 3.72
CA ILE A 63 -6.52 14.09 2.37
C ILE A 63 -7.21 15.45 2.34
N GLY A 64 -7.74 15.92 3.49
CA GLY A 64 -8.30 17.27 3.64
C GLY A 64 -9.73 17.43 3.09
N THR A 65 -10.50 16.35 3.03
CA THR A 65 -11.94 16.34 2.73
C THR A 65 -12.76 16.26 4.01
#